data_AF-A0A8J6VMS4-F1
#
_entry.id   AF-A0A8J6VMS4-F1
#
_cell.length_a   1.000
_cell.length_b   1.000
_cell.length_c   1.000
_cell.angle_alpha   90.00
_cell.angle_beta   90.00
_cell.angle_gamma   90.00
#
_symmetry.space_group_name_H-M   'P 1'
#
loop_
_entity.id
_entity.type
_entity.pdbx_description
1 polymer ?
#
loop_
_entity_poly.entity_id
_entity_poly.type
_entity_poly.pdbx_seq_one_letter_code
_entity_poly.pdbx_strand_id
1 'polypeptide(L)' 'MNSSLAPENFEMFAEPIAGTVEKTIAPNQPGRVKCLGTFWPARFIEPDCQAIVEADEPVMVVGRQDITMLVVPVK' A
#
# COMPACT_ATOMS: atom_id res chain seq x y z
N MET A 1 26.12 17.41 -4.18
CA MET A 1 24.69 17.53 -4.50
C MET A 1 23.95 17.02 -3.28
N ASN A 2 23.46 17.91 -2.42
CA ASN A 2 22.74 17.52 -1.20
C ASN A 2 21.25 17.47 -1.53
N SER A 3 20.74 16.30 -1.88
CA SER A 3 19.31 16.02 -1.87
C SER A 3 18.88 15.91 -0.41
N SER A 4 18.31 16.99 0.13
CA SER A 4 17.48 16.89 1.35
C SER A 4 16.26 16.06 0.98
N LEU A 5 16.31 14.76 1.27
CA LEU A 5 15.12 13.92 1.31
C LEU A 5 14.24 14.51 2.42
N ALA A 6 13.07 15.04 2.06
CA ALA A 6 12.08 15.35 3.06
C ALA A 6 11.83 14.09 3.91
N PRO A 7 11.62 14.20 5.23
CA PRO A 7 11.31 13.03 6.03
C PRO A 7 10.07 12.36 5.44
N GLU A 8 10.19 11.09 5.05
CA GLU A 8 9.07 10.30 4.53
C GLU A 8 7.94 10.35 5.56
N ASN A 9 6.77 10.86 5.14
CA ASN A 9 5.68 11.06 6.08
C ASN A 9 4.87 9.77 6.22
N PHE A 10 5.06 9.08 7.34
CA PHE A 10 4.39 7.83 7.65
C PHE A 10 3.17 8.09 8.56
N GLU A 11 1.99 7.73 8.09
CA GLU A 11 0.72 7.94 8.80
C GLU A 11 -0.10 6.65 8.83
N MET A 12 -0.42 6.18 10.04
CA MET A 12 -1.36 5.07 10.24
C MET A 12 -2.78 5.61 10.35
N PHE A 13 -3.72 4.94 9.70
CA PHE A 13 -5.13 5.28 9.84
C PHE A 13 -5.68 4.76 11.17
N ALA A 14 -6.64 5.49 11.75
CA ALA A 14 -7.28 5.09 13.00
C ALA A 14 -8.02 3.75 12.86
N GLU A 15 -8.61 3.51 11.69
CA GLU A 15 -9.24 2.24 11.31
C GLU A 15 -8.75 1.84 9.91
N PRO A 16 -8.46 0.54 9.69
CA PRO A 16 -8.11 0.06 8.35
C PRO A 16 -9.24 0.27 7.35
N ILE A 17 -8.87 0.67 6.13
CA ILE A 17 -9.81 0.95 5.04
C ILE A 17 -9.79 -0.23 4.07
N ALA A 18 -10.96 -0.76 3.72
CA ALA A 18 -11.06 -1.79 2.69
C ALA A 18 -10.60 -1.24 1.32
N GLY A 19 -9.74 -2.01 0.65
CA GLY A 19 -9.28 -1.71 -0.70
C GLY A 19 -9.36 -2.94 -1.60
N THR A 20 -9.38 -2.69 -2.91
CA THR A 20 -9.28 -3.73 -3.94
C THR A 20 -8.00 -3.51 -4.72
N VAL A 21 -7.21 -4.55 -4.94
CA VAL A 21 -6.01 -4.46 -5.76
C VAL A 21 -6.40 -4.22 -7.22
N GLU A 22 -5.83 -3.18 -7.84
CA GLU A 22 -5.96 -2.91 -9.27
C GLU A 22 -4.76 -3.42 -10.05
N LYS A 23 -3.56 -3.32 -9.46
CA LYS A 23 -2.33 -3.88 -10.02
C LYS A 23 -1.64 -4.71 -8.95
N THR A 24 -1.26 -5.94 -9.31
CA THR A 24 -0.63 -6.94 -8.43
C THR A 24 0.41 -6.34 -7.50
N ILE A 25 0.31 -6.69 -6.22
CA ILE A 25 1.27 -6.35 -5.17
C ILE A 25 2.01 -7.64 -4.80
N ALA A 26 3.34 -7.60 -4.84
CA ALA A 26 4.21 -8.72 -4.49
C ALA A 26 5.47 -8.19 -3.77
N PRO A 27 6.32 -9.04 -3.16
CA PRO A 27 7.38 -8.61 -2.25
C PRO A 27 8.36 -7.60 -2.86
N ASN A 28 8.65 -7.75 -4.16
CA ASN A 28 9.54 -6.87 -4.92
C ASN A 28 8.80 -6.03 -5.96
N GLN A 29 7.47 -5.96 -5.87
CA GLN A 29 6.62 -5.29 -6.84
C GLN A 29 5.54 -4.47 -6.12
N PRO A 30 5.74 -3.14 -6.01
CA PRO A 30 4.65 -2.24 -5.68
C PRO A 30 3.53 -2.35 -6.71
N GLY A 31 2.30 -2.33 -6.23
CA GLY A 31 1.10 -2.40 -7.05
C GLY A 31 0.26 -1.14 -6.92
N ARG A 32 -1.05 -1.30 -7.14
CA ARG A 32 -2.03 -0.23 -6.97
C ARG A 32 -3.28 -0.79 -6.32
N VAL A 33 -3.93 0.04 -5.51
CA VAL A 33 -5.22 -0.27 -4.93
C VAL A 33 -6.25 0.79 -5.30
N LYS A 34 -7.50 0.37 -5.40
CA LYS A 34 -8.65 1.25 -5.37
C LYS A 34 -9.19 1.30 -3.95
N CYS A 35 -9.14 2.48 -3.33
CA CYS A 35 -9.75 2.76 -2.03
C CYS A 35 -10.14 4.24 -1.99
N LEU A 36 -11.10 4.59 -1.12
CA LEU A 36 -11.62 5.97 -1.02
C LEU A 36 -12.07 6.57 -2.37
N GLY A 37 -12.63 5.72 -3.25
CA GLY A 37 -13.17 6.15 -4.55
C GLY A 37 -12.13 6.46 -5.64
N THR A 38 -10.83 6.28 -5.40
CA THR A 38 -9.77 6.54 -6.39
C THR A 38 -8.64 5.49 -6.32
N PHE A 39 -7.62 5.64 -7.17
CA PHE A 39 -6.51 4.70 -7.32
C PHE A 39 -5.22 5.25 -6.73
N TRP A 40 -4.52 4.43 -5.97
CA TRP A 40 -3.30 4.80 -5.27
C TRP A 40 -2.18 3.80 -5.53
N PRO A 41 -0.90 4.23 -5.58
CA PRO A 41 0.21 3.29 -5.48
C PRO A 41 0.15 2.59 -4.12
N ALA A 42 0.52 1.31 -4.07
CA ALA A 42 0.44 0.51 -2.87
C ALA A 42 1.60 -0.45 -2.72
N ARG A 43 1.99 -0.71 -1.47
CA ARG A 43 2.97 -1.73 -1.09
C ARG A 43 2.59 -2.35 0.25
N PHE A 44 3.13 -3.53 0.55
CA PHE A 44 2.99 -4.09 1.88
C PHE A 44 3.63 -3.19 2.94
N ILE A 45 2.98 -3.10 4.11
CA ILE A 45 3.55 -2.42 5.27
C ILE A 45 4.83 -3.12 5.73
N GLU A 46 4.81 -4.45 5.75
CA GLU A 46 5.95 -5.32 6.04
C GLU A 46 6.80 -5.53 4.76
N PRO A 47 8.07 -5.08 4.73
CA PRO A 47 8.94 -5.22 3.56
C PRO A 47 9.26 -6.67 3.18
N ASP A 48 9.16 -7.59 4.14
CA ASP A 48 9.46 -9.01 4.01
C ASP A 48 8.21 -9.87 3.75
N CYS A 49 7.03 -9.25 3.64
CA CYS A 49 5.79 -9.92 3.29
C CYS A 49 5.97 -10.69 1.97
N GLN A 50 5.82 -12.02 2.01
CA GLN A 50 5.99 -12.91 0.84
C GLN A 50 4.69 -13.11 0.05
N ALA A 51 3.60 -12.44 0.43
CA ALA A 51 2.31 -12.59 -0.23
C ALA A 51 2.36 -12.06 -1.67
N ILE A 52 1.54 -12.67 -2.53
CA ILE A 52 1.19 -12.13 -3.83
C ILE A 52 -0.31 -11.87 -3.77
N VAL A 53 -0.71 -10.62 -3.96
CA VAL A 53 -2.11 -10.24 -4.03
C VAL A 53 -2.41 -9.76 -5.44
N GLU A 54 -3.24 -10.51 -6.15
CA GLU A 54 -3.54 -10.29 -7.56
C GLU A 54 -4.59 -9.19 -7.76
N ALA A 55 -4.78 -8.76 -9.01
CA ALA A 55 -5.86 -7.82 -9.33
C ALA A 55 -7.22 -8.39 -8.91
N ASP A 56 -8.12 -7.48 -8.50
CA ASP A 56 -9.45 -7.75 -7.95
C ASP A 56 -9.47 -8.44 -6.57
N GLU A 57 -8.33 -8.79 -5.97
CA GLU A 57 -8.28 -9.33 -4.62
C GLU A 57 -8.39 -8.22 -3.54
N PRO A 58 -9.01 -8.53 -2.37
CA PRO A 58 -9.18 -7.58 -1.28
C PRO A 58 -7.90 -7.42 -0.44
N VAL A 59 -7.67 -6.20 0.04
CA VAL A 59 -6.63 -5.85 1.01
C VAL A 59 -7.19 -4.88 2.06
N MET A 60 -6.52 -4.81 3.21
CA MET A 60 -6.76 -3.73 4.18
C MET A 60 -5.66 -2.68 4.04
N VAL A 61 -6.06 -1.43 3.80
CA VAL A 61 -5.17 -0.28 3.79
C VAL A 61 -5.07 0.25 5.22
N VAL A 62 -3.88 0.14 5.81
CA VAL A 62 -3.65 0.44 7.24
C VAL A 62 -3.02 1.81 7.46
N GLY A 63 -2.49 2.42 6.40
CA GLY A 63 -1.86 3.74 6.46
C GLY A 63 -1.34 4.18 5.12
N ARG A 64 -0.52 5.23 5.13
CA ARG A 64 0.19 5.75 3.96
C ARG A 64 1.60 6.18 4.32
N GLN A 65 2.50 6.04 3.36
CA GLN A 65 3.79 6.68 3.34
C GLN A 65 3.83 7.60 2.13
N ASP A 66 3.82 8.91 2.38
CA ASP A 66 3.61 9.94 1.36
C ASP A 66 2.32 9.69 0.56
N ILE A 67 2.43 9.35 -0.73
CA ILE A 67 1.30 9.02 -1.61
C ILE A 67 1.05 7.52 -1.73
N THR A 68 1.88 6.69 -1.10
CA THR A 68 1.83 5.23 -1.20
C THR A 68 1.00 4.64 -0.08
N MET A 69 -0.05 3.92 -0.42
CA MET A 69 -0.88 3.18 0.52
C MET A 69 -0.13 1.97 1.06
N LEU A 70 -0.16 1.80 2.37
CA LEU A 70 0.42 0.65 3.08
C LEU A 70 -0.69 -0.36 3.32
N VAL A 71 -0.47 -1.59 2.87
CA VAL A 71 -1.52 -2.62 2.88
C VAL A 71 -1.09 -3.89 3.60
N VAL A 72 -2.08 -4.63 4.10
CA VAL A 72 -1.95 -6.02 4.54
C VAL A 72 -2.90 -6.90 3.75
N PRO A 73 -2.49 -8.15 3.39
CA PRO A 73 -3.39 -9.14 2.83
C PRO A 73 -4.56 -9.46 3.79
N VAL A 74 -5.71 -9.83 3.23
CA VAL A 74 -6.86 -10.32 4.01
C VAL A 74 -6.81 -11.85 4.24
N LYS A 75 -5.87 -12.54 3.57
CA LYS A 75 -5.68 -14.00 3.63
C LYS A 75 -4.40 -14.37 4.35
#